data_AF-A0A7S3CG67-F1
#
_entry.id   AF-A0A7S3CG67-F1
#
_cell.length_a   1.000
_cell.length_b   1.000
_cell.length_c   1.000
_cell.angle_alpha   90.00
_cell.angle_beta   90.00
_cell.angle_gamma   90.00
#
_symmetry.space_group_name_H-M   'P 1'
#
loop_
_entity.id
_entity.type
_entity.pdbx_description
1 polymer ?
#
loop_
_entity_poly.entity_id
_entity_poly.type
_entity_poly.pdbx_seq_one_letter_code
_entity_poly.pdbx_strand_id
1 'polypeptide(L)'
;DDDDDDDGVSFASASASGEEEGGVKFDLVYLGREEGGRSFFALDLTRHRPASESPAFGELRSYIKENSDLLDSGERASSVSRAGYALALSNWARGVRFCPSCGGGPMRSAQMGTRRECPSCGKKQYPRLDPVAICLVVSSDGNHALLGSPRYASGRMLTCLAGFVEQGETLEE
;
A
#
# COMPACT_ATOMS: atom_id res chain seq x y z
N ASP A 1 -24.20 23.99 23.41
CA ASP A 1 -23.68 24.80 22.31
C ASP A 1 -22.38 25.39 22.78
N ASP A 2 -21.32 25.10 22.04
CA ASP A 2 -19.91 25.37 22.30
C ASP A 2 -19.20 24.28 23.12
N ASP A 3 -18.63 23.30 22.40
CA ASP A 3 -17.40 22.63 22.81
C ASP A 3 -16.56 22.40 21.52
N ASP A 4 -15.46 23.14 21.45
CA ASP A 4 -14.30 22.92 20.58
C ASP A 4 -13.69 21.55 20.92
N ASP A 5 -13.62 20.60 19.97
CA ASP A 5 -12.90 19.34 20.18
C ASP A 5 -12.07 18.95 18.95
N ASP A 6 -10.79 19.29 19.05
CA ASP A 6 -9.59 18.55 18.64
C ASP A 6 -9.80 17.29 17.77
N ASP A 7 -9.64 17.45 16.45
CA ASP A 7 -9.69 16.37 15.46
C ASP A 7 -8.41 15.51 15.49
N GLY A 8 -8.31 14.70 16.54
CA GLY A 8 -7.23 13.74 16.74
C GLY A 8 -7.25 12.59 15.73
N VAL A 9 -6.23 12.54 14.88
CA VAL A 9 -5.87 11.34 14.12
C VAL A 9 -5.55 10.22 15.13
N SER A 10 -6.32 9.12 15.11
CA SER A 10 -6.05 7.98 15.97
C SER A 10 -4.83 7.19 15.50
N PHE A 11 -3.71 7.37 16.22
CA PHE A 11 -2.51 6.55 16.11
C PHE A 11 -2.52 5.50 17.23
N ALA A 12 -2.64 4.23 16.88
CA ALA A 12 -2.40 3.16 17.84
C ALA A 12 -0.88 3.08 18.11
N SER A 13 -0.45 3.52 19.29
CA SER A 13 0.88 3.17 19.81
C SER A 13 0.85 1.70 20.23
N ALA A 14 1.32 0.80 19.37
CA ALA A 14 1.60 -0.56 19.78
C ALA A 14 2.93 -0.57 20.54
N SER A 15 2.85 -0.41 21.88
CA SER A 15 3.95 -0.74 22.78
C SER A 15 4.07 -2.27 22.79
N ALA A 16 5.05 -2.81 22.08
CA ALA A 16 5.35 -4.24 22.15
C ALA A 16 6.05 -4.56 23.48
N SER A 17 5.27 -4.66 24.56
CA SER A 17 5.69 -5.29 25.81
C SER A 17 4.52 -6.04 26.41
N GLY A 18 4.51 -7.36 26.23
CA GLY A 18 3.51 -8.23 26.85
C GLY A 18 3.52 -9.61 26.20
N GLU A 19 4.07 -10.60 26.91
CA GLU A 19 3.79 -12.01 26.66
C GLU A 19 2.32 -12.27 27.02
N GLU A 20 1.41 -12.15 26.05
CA GLU A 20 0.05 -12.68 26.18
C GLU A 20 -0.04 -14.03 25.47
N GLU A 21 0.02 -15.11 26.25
CA GLU A 21 -0.38 -16.44 25.81
C GLU A 21 -1.86 -16.41 25.40
N GLY A 22 -2.11 -16.39 24.09
CA GLY A 22 -3.45 -16.35 23.49
C GLY A 22 -3.70 -15.17 22.54
N GLY A 23 -2.76 -14.23 22.43
CA GLY A 23 -2.88 -13.08 21.53
C GLY A 23 -2.87 -13.47 20.04
N VAL A 24 -3.73 -12.82 19.24
CA VAL A 24 -3.67 -12.92 17.78
C VAL A 24 -2.33 -12.38 17.30
N LYS A 25 -1.56 -13.22 16.59
CA LYS A 25 -0.27 -12.81 16.04
C LYS A 25 -0.45 -12.10 14.70
N PHE A 26 -0.06 -10.84 14.65
CA PHE A 26 -0.04 -10.03 13.43
C PHE A 26 1.38 -9.94 12.86
N ASP A 27 1.49 -9.97 11.54
CA ASP A 27 2.73 -9.58 10.88
C ASP A 27 2.77 -8.04 10.82
N LEU A 28 3.67 -7.45 11.61
CA LEU A 28 3.90 -6.01 11.65
C LEU A 28 4.85 -5.61 10.52
N VAL A 29 4.52 -4.52 9.82
CA VAL A 29 5.33 -3.95 8.74
C VAL A 29 5.79 -2.56 9.13
N TYR A 30 7.09 -2.29 9.07
CA TYR A 30 7.63 -0.95 9.30
C TYR A 30 7.59 -0.12 8.01
N LEU A 31 6.99 1.06 8.08
CA LEU A 31 6.79 1.96 6.94
C LEU A 31 7.80 3.12 6.90
N GLY A 32 8.72 3.17 7.86
CA GLY A 32 9.73 4.21 7.96
C GLY A 32 9.50 5.16 9.13
N ARG A 33 10.35 6.19 9.17
CA ARG A 33 10.38 7.20 10.23
C ARG A 33 10.54 8.58 9.60
N GLU A 34 9.77 9.53 10.10
CA GLU A 34 9.88 10.94 9.74
C GLU A 34 11.09 11.59 10.44
N GLU A 35 11.53 12.73 9.89
CA GLU A 35 12.64 13.52 10.41
C GLU A 35 12.40 13.95 11.88
N GLY A 36 11.15 14.20 12.26
CA GLY A 36 10.72 14.50 13.64
C GLY A 36 10.73 13.30 14.60
N GLY A 37 11.18 12.12 14.15
CA GLY A 37 11.36 10.95 15.01
C GLY A 37 10.20 9.97 15.04
N ARG A 38 9.05 10.36 14.49
CA ARG A 38 7.83 9.53 14.44
C ARG A 38 8.02 8.33 13.53
N SER A 39 7.74 7.13 14.06
CA SER A 39 7.82 5.87 13.34
C SER A 39 6.44 5.39 12.94
N PHE A 40 6.32 4.80 11.75
CA PHE A 40 5.07 4.33 11.19
C PHE A 40 5.10 2.83 10.98
N PHE A 41 4.00 2.16 11.30
CA PHE A 41 3.82 0.73 11.15
C PHE A 41 2.46 0.42 10.53
N ALA A 42 2.37 -0.71 9.84
CA ALA A 42 1.12 -1.27 9.33
C ALA A 42 0.85 -2.65 9.94
N LEU A 43 -0.44 -2.93 10.13
CA LEU A 43 -0.96 -4.23 10.51
C LEU A 43 -2.01 -4.67 9.51
N ASP A 44 -1.91 -5.92 9.03
CA ASP A 44 -2.94 -6.53 8.21
C ASP A 44 -4.06 -7.10 9.09
N LEU A 45 -5.16 -6.36 9.18
CA LEU A 45 -6.36 -6.73 9.94
C LEU A 45 -7.41 -7.46 9.08
N THR A 46 -7.10 -7.85 7.84
CA THR A 46 -8.09 -8.45 6.91
C THR A 46 -8.81 -9.67 7.50
N ARG A 47 -8.11 -10.47 8.32
CA ARG A 47 -8.67 -11.66 8.97
C ARG A 47 -9.34 -11.37 10.32
N HIS A 48 -9.16 -10.17 10.84
CA HIS A 48 -9.57 -9.74 12.18
C HIS A 48 -10.35 -8.43 12.07
N ARG A 49 -11.27 -8.36 11.10
CA ARG A 49 -12.05 -7.16 10.81
C ARG A 49 -12.86 -6.79 12.08
N PRO A 50 -12.60 -5.63 12.72
CA PRO A 50 -13.38 -5.15 13.86
C PRO A 50 -14.85 -4.99 13.49
N ALA A 51 -15.72 -5.19 14.47
CA ALA A 51 -17.16 -5.24 14.29
C ALA A 51 -17.82 -3.87 14.03
N SER A 52 -17.10 -2.75 14.23
CA SER A 52 -17.65 -1.41 14.04
C SER A 52 -17.62 -0.97 12.58
N GLU A 53 -18.69 -0.30 12.15
CA GLU A 53 -18.93 0.07 10.75
C GLU A 53 -18.39 1.45 10.33
N SER A 54 -17.68 2.21 11.18
CA SER A 54 -17.22 3.55 10.77
C SER A 54 -15.92 4.09 11.42
N PRO A 55 -14.93 4.54 10.61
CA PRO A 55 -14.80 4.18 9.20
C PRO A 55 -14.54 2.69 9.10
N ALA A 56 -15.51 1.95 8.54
CA ALA A 56 -15.33 0.57 8.14
C ALA A 56 -14.26 0.51 7.05
N PHE A 57 -13.53 -0.59 7.05
CA PHE A 57 -12.64 -1.03 5.98
C PHE A 57 -13.20 -0.64 4.61
N GLY A 58 -12.42 0.12 3.84
CA GLY A 58 -12.79 0.62 2.53
C GLY A 58 -11.65 0.49 1.53
N GLU A 59 -11.98 0.64 0.25
CA GLU A 59 -10.99 0.63 -0.82
C GLU A 59 -10.24 1.95 -0.87
N LEU A 60 -8.92 1.90 -0.65
CA LEU A 60 -8.04 3.08 -0.63
C LEU A 60 -8.19 3.93 -1.92
N ARG A 61 -8.34 3.28 -3.07
CA ARG A 61 -8.54 3.97 -4.36
C ARG A 61 -9.84 4.79 -4.38
N SER A 62 -10.94 4.25 -3.85
CA SER A 62 -12.22 4.96 -3.79
C SER A 62 -12.12 6.15 -2.84
N TYR A 63 -11.49 5.94 -1.67
CA TYR A 63 -11.26 7.01 -0.70
C TYR A 63 -10.44 8.16 -1.29
N ILE A 64 -9.34 7.86 -2.01
CA ILE A 64 -8.53 8.88 -2.69
C ILE A 64 -9.32 9.58 -3.79
N LYS A 65 -10.19 8.86 -4.53
CA LYS A 65 -11.02 9.47 -5.58
C LYS A 65 -12.02 10.48 -5.01
N GLU A 66 -12.59 10.20 -3.84
CA GLU A 66 -13.53 11.09 -3.15
C GLU A 66 -12.83 12.24 -2.42
N ASN A 67 -11.53 12.09 -2.12
CA ASN A 67 -10.70 13.05 -1.38
C ASN A 67 -9.42 13.34 -2.17
N SER A 68 -9.56 13.86 -3.40
CA SER A 68 -8.44 14.02 -4.32
C SER A 68 -7.39 15.03 -3.84
N ASP A 69 -7.78 15.96 -2.97
CA ASP A 69 -6.92 16.93 -2.29
C ASP A 69 -5.87 16.25 -1.39
N LEU A 70 -6.06 14.98 -1.02
CA LEU A 70 -5.07 14.21 -0.29
C LEU A 70 -3.78 13.94 -1.07
N LEU A 71 -3.81 14.04 -2.40
CA LEU A 71 -2.63 13.85 -3.26
C LEU A 71 -1.80 15.13 -3.43
N ASP A 72 -2.27 16.25 -2.89
CA ASP A 72 -1.52 17.51 -2.90
C ASP A 72 -0.28 17.42 -1.98
N SER A 73 0.68 18.31 -2.17
CA SER A 73 1.94 18.29 -1.43
C SER A 73 1.75 18.40 0.09
N GLY A 74 2.60 17.71 0.86
CA GLY A 74 2.70 17.84 2.31
C GLY A 74 2.41 16.55 3.07
N GLU A 75 1.94 16.69 4.31
CA GLU A 75 1.72 15.55 5.23
C GLU A 75 0.60 14.62 4.75
N ARG A 76 -0.42 15.17 4.09
CA ARG A 76 -1.57 14.39 3.56
C ARG A 76 -1.12 13.44 2.43
N ALA A 77 -0.36 13.92 1.44
CA ALA A 77 0.24 13.06 0.41
C ALA A 77 1.20 12.02 0.99
N SER A 78 1.99 12.38 2.00
CA SER A 78 2.88 11.44 2.67
C SER A 78 2.09 10.31 3.35
N SER A 79 0.95 10.63 3.96
CA SER A 79 0.07 9.66 4.60
C SER A 79 -0.61 8.73 3.58
N VAL A 80 -1.08 9.25 2.45
CA VAL A 80 -1.60 8.43 1.35
C VAL A 80 -0.52 7.49 0.79
N SER A 81 0.70 8.01 0.59
CA SER A 81 1.83 7.23 0.10
C SER A 81 2.17 6.08 1.05
N ARG A 82 2.17 6.33 2.36
CA ARG A 82 2.35 5.31 3.40
C ARG A 82 1.23 4.28 3.40
N ALA A 83 -0.02 4.70 3.28
CA ALA A 83 -1.17 3.78 3.19
C ALA A 83 -1.09 2.88 1.95
N GLY A 84 -0.73 3.45 0.80
CA GLY A 84 -0.49 2.69 -0.43
C GLY A 84 0.66 1.69 -0.29
N TYR A 85 1.77 2.09 0.32
CA TYR A 85 2.91 1.21 0.58
C TYR A 85 2.55 0.07 1.56
N ALA A 86 1.83 0.38 2.64
CA ALA A 86 1.31 -0.60 3.58
C ALA A 86 0.41 -1.63 2.90
N LEU A 87 -0.50 -1.18 2.03
CA LEU A 87 -1.39 -2.06 1.27
C LEU A 87 -0.59 -2.96 0.31
N ALA A 88 0.40 -2.40 -0.40
CA ALA A 88 1.25 -3.17 -1.31
C ALA A 88 2.03 -4.26 -0.59
N LEU A 89 2.69 -3.95 0.54
CA LEU A 89 3.42 -4.92 1.34
C LEU A 89 2.50 -5.98 1.95
N SER A 90 1.33 -5.59 2.45
CA SER A 90 0.35 -6.53 2.99
C SER A 90 -0.17 -7.49 1.90
N ASN A 91 -0.46 -6.99 0.71
CA ASN A 91 -0.89 -7.81 -0.44
C ASN A 91 0.20 -8.80 -0.85
N TRP A 92 1.44 -8.33 -0.99
CA TRP A 92 2.58 -9.20 -1.29
C TRP A 92 2.75 -10.29 -0.23
N ALA A 93 2.71 -9.91 1.05
CA ALA A 93 2.93 -10.84 2.15
C ALA A 93 1.83 -11.92 2.23
N ARG A 94 0.57 -11.57 1.89
CA ARG A 94 -0.54 -12.52 1.73
C ARG A 94 -0.37 -13.48 0.54
N GLY A 95 0.34 -13.06 -0.51
CA GLY A 95 0.67 -13.91 -1.66
C GLY A 95 1.82 -14.87 -1.38
N VAL A 96 2.82 -14.47 -0.58
CA VAL A 96 4.02 -15.26 -0.28
C VAL A 96 3.88 -16.02 1.04
N ARG A 97 2.82 -16.83 1.18
CA ARG A 97 2.57 -17.62 2.40
C ARG A 97 3.39 -18.89 2.49
N PHE A 98 3.69 -19.53 1.37
CA PHE A 98 4.41 -20.81 1.30
C PHE A 98 5.68 -20.68 0.46
N CYS A 99 6.66 -21.55 0.68
CA CYS A 99 7.92 -21.46 -0.03
C CYS A 99 7.75 -21.91 -1.49
N PRO A 100 8.01 -21.02 -2.48
CA PRO A 100 7.89 -21.39 -3.89
C PRO A 100 9.02 -22.34 -4.35
N SER A 101 10.12 -22.43 -3.58
CA SER A 101 11.30 -23.20 -3.98
C SER A 101 11.24 -24.67 -3.55
N CYS A 102 10.77 -24.96 -2.35
CA CYS A 102 10.75 -26.33 -1.82
C CYS A 102 9.34 -26.86 -1.55
N GLY A 103 8.29 -26.04 -1.75
CA GLY A 103 6.91 -26.38 -1.37
C GLY A 103 6.70 -26.56 0.14
N GLY A 104 7.74 -26.31 0.94
CA GLY A 104 7.73 -26.46 2.39
C GLY A 104 6.79 -25.48 3.10
N GLY A 105 6.79 -25.56 4.43
CA GLY A 105 5.89 -24.84 5.33
C GLY A 105 5.93 -23.30 5.23
N PRO A 106 5.16 -22.61 6.09
CA PRO A 106 4.88 -21.19 5.95
C PRO A 106 6.14 -20.33 6.00
N MET A 107 6.19 -19.33 5.12
CA MET A 107 7.24 -18.32 5.08
C MET A 107 7.14 -17.40 6.30
N ARG A 108 8.25 -17.16 7.00
CA ARG A 108 8.29 -16.28 8.18
C ARG A 108 8.61 -14.85 7.77
N SER A 109 7.97 -13.88 8.41
CA SER A 109 8.32 -12.47 8.27
C SER A 109 9.72 -12.21 8.81
N ALA A 110 10.48 -11.37 8.12
CA ALA A 110 11.82 -10.92 8.47
C ALA A 110 11.99 -9.46 8.05
N GLN A 111 13.05 -8.80 8.55
CA GLN A 111 13.40 -7.42 8.18
C GLN A 111 12.19 -6.46 8.32
N MET A 112 11.54 -6.51 9.48
CA MET A 112 10.39 -5.66 9.81
C MET A 112 9.25 -5.71 8.78
N GLY A 113 8.96 -6.91 8.25
CA GLY A 113 7.84 -7.12 7.31
C GLY A 113 8.18 -6.91 5.83
N THR A 114 9.41 -6.48 5.51
CA THR A 114 9.85 -6.24 4.12
C THR A 114 10.57 -7.43 3.48
N ARG A 115 10.69 -8.56 4.21
CA ARG A 115 11.24 -9.81 3.69
C ARG A 115 10.48 -11.00 4.26
N ARG A 116 10.39 -12.06 3.47
CA ARG A 116 9.89 -13.37 3.89
C ARG A 116 11.01 -14.40 3.74
N GLU A 117 11.15 -15.29 4.70
CA GLU A 117 12.22 -16.30 4.71
C GLU A 117 11.67 -17.69 5.06
N CYS A 118 12.03 -18.69 4.26
CA CYS A 118 11.65 -20.08 4.50
C CYS A 118 12.53 -20.69 5.58
N PRO A 119 11.95 -21.17 6.70
CA PRO A 119 12.74 -21.80 7.76
C PRO A 119 13.33 -23.16 7.34
N SER A 120 12.77 -23.83 6.34
CA SER A 120 13.20 -25.18 5.92
C SER A 120 14.39 -25.17 4.96
N CYS A 121 14.48 -24.20 4.04
CA CYS A 121 15.52 -24.16 3.01
C CYS A 121 16.24 -22.82 2.91
N GLY A 122 15.91 -21.84 3.75
CA GLY A 122 16.55 -20.52 3.75
C GLY A 122 16.19 -19.62 2.55
N LYS A 123 15.23 -20.03 1.69
CA LYS A 123 14.80 -19.20 0.55
C LYS A 123 14.23 -17.88 1.05
N LYS A 124 14.80 -16.78 0.55
CA LYS A 124 14.34 -15.41 0.79
C LYS A 124 13.44 -14.95 -0.35
N GLN A 125 12.43 -14.16 0.00
CA GLN A 125 11.52 -13.51 -0.93
C GLN A 125 11.40 -12.03 -0.54
N TYR A 126 11.33 -11.18 -1.55
CA TYR A 126 11.21 -9.74 -1.42
C TYR A 126 9.94 -9.27 -2.14
N PRO A 127 9.36 -8.11 -1.74
CA PRO A 127 8.26 -7.48 -2.45
C PRO A 127 8.57 -7.32 -3.93
N ARG A 128 7.59 -7.64 -4.81
CA ARG A 128 7.72 -7.35 -6.24
C ARG A 128 7.39 -5.88 -6.48
N LEU A 129 8.17 -5.26 -7.34
CA LEU A 129 7.83 -3.97 -7.95
C LEU A 129 7.52 -4.25 -9.41
N ASP A 130 6.34 -3.82 -9.86
CA ASP A 130 5.90 -3.94 -11.24
C ASP A 130 5.92 -2.53 -11.85
N PRO A 131 6.99 -2.12 -12.56
CA PRO A 131 7.12 -0.77 -13.11
C PRO A 131 6.04 -0.46 -14.15
N VAL A 132 5.53 0.77 -14.13
CA VAL A 132 4.46 1.23 -15.01
C VAL A 132 4.86 2.59 -15.59
N ALA A 133 4.75 2.72 -16.91
CA ALA A 133 4.86 3.99 -17.61
C ALA A 133 3.47 4.62 -17.76
N ILE A 134 3.40 5.95 -17.64
CA ILE A 134 2.21 6.75 -17.96
C ILE A 134 2.63 7.91 -18.85
N CYS A 135 1.99 8.05 -20.02
CA CYS A 135 2.42 8.96 -21.07
C CYS A 135 1.27 9.80 -21.60
N LEU A 136 1.51 11.11 -21.71
CA LEU A 136 0.65 12.04 -22.45
C LEU A 136 1.17 12.15 -23.89
N VAL A 137 0.43 11.61 -24.85
CA VAL A 137 0.78 11.72 -26.27
C VAL A 137 0.19 13.02 -26.81
N VAL A 138 1.07 13.92 -27.25
CA VAL A 138 0.71 15.23 -27.80
C VAL A 138 0.81 15.19 -29.32
N SER A 139 -0.13 15.84 -30.01
CA SER A 139 -0.10 15.99 -31.47
C SER A 139 1.15 16.76 -31.92
N SER A 140 1.56 16.56 -33.17
CA SER A 140 2.76 17.20 -33.73
C SER A 140 2.71 18.73 -33.72
N ASP A 141 1.51 19.32 -33.74
CA ASP A 141 1.28 20.76 -33.67
C ASP A 141 1.15 21.31 -32.23
N GLY A 142 1.16 20.42 -31.22
CA GLY A 142 1.04 20.79 -29.81
C GLY A 142 -0.37 21.14 -29.33
N ASN A 143 -1.39 21.11 -30.20
CA ASN A 143 -2.73 21.61 -29.88
C ASN A 143 -3.70 20.54 -29.35
N HIS A 144 -3.36 19.27 -29.50
CA HIS A 144 -4.21 18.15 -29.11
C HIS A 144 -3.42 17.12 -28.32
N ALA A 145 -4.12 16.33 -27.50
CA ALA A 145 -3.55 15.18 -26.82
C ALA A 145 -4.46 13.96 -26.95
N LEU A 146 -3.85 12.78 -27.05
CA LEU A 146 -4.58 11.51 -27.05
C LEU A 146 -4.86 11.07 -25.60
N LEU A 147 -6.13 10.80 -25.33
CA LEU A 147 -6.60 10.28 -24.05
C LEU A 147 -7.43 9.01 -24.26
N GLY A 148 -7.30 8.07 -23.33
CA GLY A 148 -8.11 6.86 -23.27
C GLY A 148 -9.25 6.97 -22.27
N SER A 149 -10.32 6.20 -22.49
CA SER A 149 -11.36 5.97 -21.48
C SER A 149 -11.37 4.48 -21.10
N PRO A 150 -10.86 4.11 -19.92
CA PRO A 150 -10.78 2.72 -19.54
C PRO A 150 -12.18 2.18 -19.20
N ARG A 151 -12.44 0.90 -19.50
CA ARG A 151 -13.77 0.28 -19.32
C ARG A 151 -14.32 0.33 -17.89
N TYR A 152 -13.44 0.40 -16.88
CA TYR A 152 -13.84 0.49 -15.48
C TYR A 152 -14.21 1.90 -15.03
N ALA A 153 -13.93 2.93 -15.84
CA ALA A 153 -14.26 4.30 -15.48
C ALA A 153 -15.78 4.50 -15.48
N SER A 154 -16.33 4.92 -14.35
CA SER A 154 -17.70 5.42 -14.30
C SER A 154 -17.75 6.83 -14.92
N GLY A 155 -18.62 7.03 -15.91
CA GLY A 155 -18.82 8.32 -16.58
C GLY A 155 -17.85 8.62 -17.73
N ARG A 156 -17.61 9.90 -18.01
CA ARG A 156 -16.76 10.39 -19.12
C ARG A 156 -15.32 10.70 -18.68
N MET A 157 -14.70 9.81 -17.90
CA MET A 157 -13.29 10.02 -17.51
C MET A 157 -12.37 9.71 -18.69
N LEU A 158 -11.50 10.67 -19.01
CA LEU A 158 -10.42 10.56 -19.97
C LEU A 158 -9.09 10.65 -19.23
N THR A 159 -8.12 9.82 -19.60
CA THR A 159 -6.81 9.76 -18.92
C THR A 159 -5.68 9.42 -19.90
N CYS A 160 -4.44 9.67 -19.49
CA CYS A 160 -3.24 9.29 -20.22
C CYS A 160 -3.18 7.78 -20.46
N LEU A 161 -2.40 7.37 -21.47
CA LEU A 161 -2.13 5.96 -21.69
C LEU A 161 -1.12 5.47 -20.65
N ALA A 162 -1.33 4.27 -20.13
CA ALA A 162 -0.43 3.65 -19.16
C ALA A 162 -0.31 2.14 -19.40
N GLY A 163 0.86 1.59 -19.10
CA GLY A 163 1.20 0.18 -19.30
C GLY A 163 2.36 -0.28 -18.42
N PHE A 164 2.45 -1.59 -18.19
CA PHE A 164 3.61 -2.18 -17.52
C PHE A 164 4.83 -2.12 -18.45
N VAL A 165 6.01 -1.91 -17.86
CA VAL A 165 7.30 -2.03 -18.54
C VAL A 165 7.76 -3.48 -18.46
N GLU A 166 8.13 -4.09 -19.59
CA GLU A 166 8.57 -5.49 -19.64
C GLU A 166 10.03 -5.64 -19.19
N GLN A 167 10.43 -6.87 -18.85
CA GLN A 167 11.80 -7.15 -18.46
C GLN A 167 12.78 -6.88 -19.61
N GLY A 168 13.69 -5.93 -19.38
CA GLY A 168 14.71 -5.55 -20.35
C GLY A 168 14.31 -4.38 -21.24
N GLU A 169 13.08 -3.86 -21.13
CA GLU A 169 12.68 -2.58 -21.74
C GLU A 169 13.18 -1.40 -20.90
N THR A 170 13.58 -0.33 -21.57
CA THR A 170 13.71 0.99 -20.94
C THR A 170 12.34 1.61 -20.67
N LEU A 171 12.29 2.77 -20.01
CA LEU A 171 11.01 3.42 -19.74
C LEU A 171 10.42 4.06 -21.01
N GLU A 172 11.28 4.36 -21.98
CA GLU A 172 10.96 5.05 -23.23
C GLU A 172 10.63 4.11 -24.40
N GLU A 173 11.03 2.84 -24.32
CA GLU A 173 10.70 1.78 -25.30
C GLU A 173 9.27 1.28 -25.15
#